data_AF-A0A8T4WNC4-F1
#
_entry.id   AF-A0A8T4WNC4-F1
#
_cell.length_a   1.000
_cell.length_b   1.000
_cell.length_c   1.000
_cell.angle_alpha   90.00
_cell.angle_beta   90.00
_cell.angle_gamma   90.00
#
_symmetry.space_group_name_H-M   'P 1'
#
loop_
_entity.id
_entity.type
_entity.pdbx_description
1 polymer ?
#
loop_
_entity_poly.entity_id
_entity_poly.type
_entity_poly.pdbx_seq_one_letter_code
_entity_poly.pdbx_strand_id
1 'polypeptide(L)'
;MNTRSLLLEFKIEEVGRQAREDPSVRKDLLRAFEDSSEIVRERALLAAIELTDPHIVKEAKKLLDDENEDVRIAAAQVLAWYHQPRTIPDMLEGLKDSSTWVRSHCAKGLSKLIHGPIWARVDEEKIDTMLSDFPDMNEEEIRMFLTEIDLTSLAIDHYLRWRDDDFDINIDLSSFVDELEGKPIILEGVSDVEAEIEAKGLAPAETRDGIPKEVAKIIDELPPDVRESLPVEDLRRLTPETARELVDSLKPETPPEEELESDAKPSLDDIQGVGPKLSASIQDAGYSSVEDLAQANPKELSQKVNGISEESAEQMISGAKSMLPPPRKKKVRRVRKVKKIRKKDKREELLERIPEEVLNAMAPEELENLSFDELEAIALSTSGITEEPAEAAGMDKSLDKEQKDGSRLQELTEKYGEEKGQLLALIPPEMLADIPEAQIKEMDLETIRSLTQAL
;
A
#
# COMPACT_ATOMS: atom_id res chain seq x y z
N MET A 1 6.41 13.52 -15.08
CA MET A 1 5.74 13.17 -16.36
C MET A 1 5.64 11.67 -16.58
N ASN A 2 6.65 10.88 -16.21
CA ASN A 2 6.63 9.42 -16.35
C ASN A 2 5.54 8.77 -15.47
N THR A 3 5.45 9.16 -14.18
CA THR A 3 4.50 8.62 -13.19
C THR A 3 3.05 8.64 -13.68
N ARG A 4 2.58 9.79 -14.22
CA ARG A 4 1.24 9.92 -14.77
C ARG A 4 0.99 9.01 -15.97
N SER A 5 1.99 8.79 -16.83
CA SER A 5 1.89 7.89 -17.97
C SER A 5 1.79 6.43 -17.52
N LEU A 6 2.67 6.03 -16.59
CA LEU A 6 2.69 4.69 -16.03
C LEU A 6 1.38 4.35 -15.30
N LEU A 7 0.82 5.31 -14.55
CA LEU A 7 -0.51 5.15 -13.97
C LEU A 7 -1.56 4.90 -15.04
N LEU A 8 -1.55 5.63 -16.17
CA LEU A 8 -2.48 5.40 -17.29
C LEU A 8 -2.25 4.05 -18.00
N GLU A 9 -1.03 3.53 -17.98
CA GLU A 9 -0.67 2.20 -18.50
C GLU A 9 -1.00 1.05 -17.55
N PHE A 10 -1.64 1.32 -16.39
CA PHE A 10 -1.98 0.34 -15.35
C PHE A 10 -0.75 -0.31 -14.67
N LYS A 11 0.39 0.37 -14.67
CA LYS A 11 1.61 -0.09 -13.98
C LYS A 11 1.68 0.48 -12.56
N ILE A 12 0.66 0.18 -11.74
CA ILE A 12 0.52 0.77 -10.40
C ILE A 12 1.61 0.29 -9.45
N GLU A 13 2.02 -0.97 -9.54
CA GLU A 13 3.05 -1.58 -8.70
C GLU A 13 4.43 -0.99 -9.00
N GLU A 14 4.71 -0.76 -10.28
CA GLU A 14 5.95 -0.12 -10.72
C GLU A 14 6.05 1.31 -10.20
N VAL A 15 4.97 2.09 -10.33
CA VAL A 15 4.92 3.46 -9.82
C VAL A 15 5.10 3.50 -8.30
N GLY A 16 4.42 2.60 -7.59
CA GLY A 16 4.52 2.51 -6.14
C GLY A 16 5.92 2.16 -5.66
N ARG A 17 6.58 1.19 -6.30
CA ARG A 17 7.96 0.79 -6.03
C ARG A 17 8.94 1.93 -6.32
N GLN A 18 8.82 2.57 -7.49
CA GLN A 18 9.66 3.72 -7.84
C GLN A 18 9.47 4.89 -6.88
N ALA A 19 8.26 5.13 -6.39
CA ALA A 19 7.99 6.16 -5.38
C ALA A 19 8.51 5.81 -3.98
N ARG A 20 8.82 4.55 -3.70
CA ARG A 20 9.50 4.15 -2.47
C ARG A 20 10.98 4.58 -2.50
N GLU A 21 11.62 4.43 -3.65
CA GLU A 21 13.04 4.66 -3.87
C GLU A 21 13.36 6.13 -4.26
N ASP A 22 12.52 6.76 -5.09
CA ASP A 22 12.73 8.11 -5.61
C ASP A 22 11.75 9.13 -4.99
N PRO A 23 12.24 10.10 -4.19
CA PRO A 23 11.42 11.18 -3.62
C PRO A 23 10.70 12.05 -4.66
N SER A 24 11.26 12.21 -5.86
CA SER A 24 10.64 12.93 -6.97
C SER A 24 9.40 12.19 -7.48
N VAL A 25 9.52 10.87 -7.67
CA VAL A 25 8.38 10.02 -8.07
C VAL A 25 7.32 9.99 -6.98
N ARG A 26 7.71 9.92 -5.71
CA ARG A 26 6.78 10.05 -4.57
C ARG A 26 5.99 11.35 -4.63
N LYS A 27 6.67 12.47 -4.84
CA LYS A 27 6.01 13.79 -4.94
C LYS A 27 5.07 13.86 -6.15
N ASP A 28 5.48 13.29 -7.27
CA ASP A 28 4.64 13.22 -8.48
C ASP A 28 3.41 12.30 -8.27
N LEU A 29 3.55 11.20 -7.52
CA LEU A 29 2.45 10.31 -7.15
C LEU A 29 1.46 11.00 -6.21
N LEU A 30 1.95 11.68 -5.17
CA LEU A 30 1.09 12.46 -4.27
C LEU A 30 0.33 13.57 -5.03
N ARG A 31 1.00 14.22 -5.99
CA ARG A 31 0.34 15.19 -6.86
C ARG A 31 -0.74 14.53 -7.74
N ALA A 32 -0.59 13.26 -8.09
CA ALA A 32 -1.57 12.53 -8.90
C ALA A 32 -2.89 12.26 -8.16
N PHE A 33 -2.94 12.38 -6.83
CA PHE A 33 -4.19 12.37 -6.06
C PHE A 33 -5.09 13.56 -6.41
N GLU A 34 -4.51 14.65 -6.94
CA GLU A 34 -5.25 15.82 -7.39
C GLU A 34 -5.34 15.89 -8.93
N ASP A 35 -5.04 14.80 -9.65
CA ASP A 35 -5.08 14.81 -11.12
C ASP A 35 -6.50 15.05 -11.63
N SER A 36 -6.57 15.75 -12.75
CA SER A 36 -7.84 16.05 -13.41
C SER A 36 -8.57 14.82 -13.97
N SER A 37 -7.89 13.68 -14.09
CA SER A 37 -8.46 12.40 -14.52
C SER A 37 -8.73 11.52 -13.30
N GLU A 38 -9.98 11.09 -13.16
CA GLU A 38 -10.46 10.14 -12.16
C GLU A 38 -9.66 8.84 -12.15
N ILE A 39 -9.36 8.31 -13.34
CA ILE A 39 -8.54 7.11 -13.53
C ILE A 39 -7.13 7.29 -12.92
N VAL A 40 -6.54 8.47 -13.07
CA VAL A 40 -5.21 8.75 -12.50
C VAL A 40 -5.29 8.88 -10.99
N ARG A 41 -6.33 9.53 -10.44
CA ARG A 41 -6.51 9.65 -8.98
C ARG A 41 -6.72 8.29 -8.32
N GLU A 42 -7.62 7.48 -8.87
CA GLU A 42 -7.91 6.11 -8.44
C GLU A 42 -6.63 5.27 -8.41
N ARG A 43 -5.90 5.23 -9.54
CA ARG A 43 -4.68 4.43 -9.63
C ARG A 43 -3.55 4.96 -8.78
N ALA A 44 -3.48 6.27 -8.58
CA ALA A 44 -2.51 6.85 -7.67
C ALA A 44 -2.76 6.37 -6.24
N LEU A 45 -4.01 6.32 -5.78
CA LEU A 45 -4.38 5.77 -4.48
C LEU A 45 -3.96 4.31 -4.36
N LEU A 46 -4.27 3.48 -5.36
CA LEU A 46 -3.87 2.07 -5.35
C LEU A 46 -2.35 1.89 -5.34
N ALA A 47 -1.62 2.64 -6.18
CA ALA A 47 -0.16 2.65 -6.18
C ALA A 47 0.42 3.15 -4.84
N ALA A 48 -0.33 3.93 -4.05
CA ALA A 48 0.10 4.40 -2.75
C ALA A 48 0.09 3.34 -1.65
N ILE A 49 -0.55 2.18 -1.87
CA ILE A 49 -0.45 1.02 -0.99
C ILE A 49 0.98 0.48 -1.01
N GLU A 50 1.59 0.41 -2.19
CA GLU A 50 2.98 -0.03 -2.39
C GLU A 50 4.02 0.93 -1.79
N LEU A 51 3.66 2.17 -1.44
CA LEU A 51 4.59 3.03 -0.71
C LEU A 51 4.85 2.52 0.71
N THR A 52 3.89 1.78 1.28
CA THR A 52 3.92 1.33 2.68
C THR A 52 4.17 2.50 3.67
N ASP A 53 3.75 3.71 3.31
CA ASP A 53 3.93 4.92 4.12
C ASP A 53 2.60 5.27 4.82
N PRO A 54 2.50 5.08 6.14
CA PRO A 54 1.28 5.35 6.89
C PRO A 54 0.81 6.80 6.82
N HIS A 55 1.66 7.75 6.43
CA HIS A 55 1.28 9.17 6.31
C HIS A 55 0.36 9.45 5.13
N ILE A 56 0.31 8.54 4.14
CA ILE A 56 -0.55 8.64 2.96
C ILE A 56 -2.02 8.80 3.34
N VAL A 57 -2.45 8.22 4.46
CA VAL A 57 -3.85 8.30 4.91
C VAL A 57 -4.34 9.74 5.14
N LYS A 58 -3.43 10.69 5.43
CA LYS A 58 -3.78 12.12 5.57
C LYS A 58 -4.27 12.74 4.26
N GLU A 59 -3.68 12.31 3.16
CA GLU A 59 -4.06 12.77 1.81
C GLU A 59 -5.21 11.91 1.27
N ALA A 60 -5.13 10.59 1.42
CA ALA A 60 -6.13 9.65 0.91
C ALA A 60 -7.54 9.91 1.47
N LYS A 61 -7.66 10.30 2.75
CA LYS A 61 -8.97 10.57 3.35
C LYS A 61 -9.73 11.72 2.70
N LYS A 62 -9.03 12.70 2.10
CA LYS A 62 -9.68 13.80 1.36
C LYS A 62 -10.42 13.30 0.12
N LEU A 63 -10.00 12.15 -0.41
CA LEU A 63 -10.59 11.53 -1.60
C LEU A 63 -11.78 10.63 -1.25
N LEU A 64 -12.14 10.45 0.03
CA LEU A 64 -13.43 9.87 0.41
C LEU A 64 -14.61 10.76 0.02
N ASP A 65 -14.40 12.05 -0.24
CA ASP A 65 -15.42 12.97 -0.71
C ASP A 65 -15.31 13.26 -2.22
N ASP A 66 -14.54 12.45 -2.97
CA ASP A 66 -14.37 12.66 -4.42
C ASP A 66 -15.69 12.48 -5.18
N GLU A 67 -15.89 13.30 -6.21
CA GLU A 67 -17.09 13.24 -7.06
C GLU A 67 -17.23 11.89 -7.78
N ASN A 68 -16.12 11.24 -8.10
CA ASN A 68 -16.10 9.95 -8.78
C ASN A 68 -16.14 8.78 -7.77
N GLU A 69 -17.05 7.84 -8.02
CA GLU A 69 -17.25 6.67 -7.16
C GLU A 69 -16.01 5.76 -7.05
N ASP A 70 -15.34 5.47 -8.17
CA ASP A 70 -14.16 4.59 -8.19
C ASP A 70 -13.00 5.18 -7.38
N VAL A 71 -12.84 6.51 -7.42
CA VAL A 71 -11.86 7.23 -6.60
C VAL A 71 -12.20 7.13 -5.11
N ARG A 72 -13.48 7.29 -4.73
CA ARG A 72 -13.91 7.09 -3.33
C ARG A 72 -13.70 5.65 -2.86
N ILE A 73 -13.95 4.67 -3.73
CA ILE A 73 -13.70 3.24 -3.45
C ILE A 73 -12.21 3.02 -3.19
N ALA A 74 -11.34 3.51 -4.06
CA ALA A 74 -9.89 3.39 -3.90
C ALA A 74 -9.41 4.09 -2.61
N ALA A 75 -10.00 5.25 -2.26
CA ALA A 75 -9.67 5.94 -1.02
C ALA A 75 -10.05 5.10 0.20
N ALA A 76 -11.26 4.55 0.23
CA ALA A 76 -11.71 3.65 1.28
C ALA A 76 -10.84 2.38 1.36
N GLN A 77 -10.40 1.83 0.24
CA GLN A 77 -9.47 0.69 0.18
C GLN A 77 -8.13 1.02 0.81
N VAL A 78 -7.51 2.16 0.46
CA VAL A 78 -6.23 2.60 1.03
C VAL A 78 -6.34 2.77 2.55
N LEU A 79 -7.38 3.47 3.03
CA LEU A 79 -7.59 3.63 4.48
C LEU A 79 -7.82 2.28 5.17
N ALA A 80 -8.59 1.40 4.53
CA ALA A 80 -8.83 0.05 5.01
C ALA A 80 -7.60 -0.85 4.95
N TRP A 81 -6.57 -0.54 4.16
CA TRP A 81 -5.30 -1.29 4.13
C TRP A 81 -4.37 -0.81 5.25
N TYR A 82 -4.27 0.50 5.48
CA TYR A 82 -3.34 1.06 6.46
C TYR A 82 -3.81 0.91 7.91
N HIS A 83 -5.09 0.62 8.15
CA HIS A 83 -5.64 0.34 9.48
C HIS A 83 -5.25 1.38 10.54
N GLN A 84 -5.39 2.67 10.21
CA GLN A 84 -4.94 3.75 11.08
C GLN A 84 -6.08 4.26 11.99
N PRO A 85 -5.92 4.27 13.32
CA PRO A 85 -6.98 4.71 14.24
C PRO A 85 -7.44 6.15 13.97
N ARG A 86 -6.51 7.02 13.55
CA ARG A 86 -6.80 8.40 13.17
C ARG A 86 -7.76 8.55 11.98
N THR A 87 -8.02 7.49 11.21
CA THR A 87 -8.95 7.49 10.08
C THR A 87 -10.35 7.00 10.45
N ILE A 88 -10.58 6.59 11.71
CA ILE A 88 -11.89 6.13 12.20
C ILE A 88 -13.00 7.14 11.90
N PRO A 89 -12.85 8.45 12.19
CA PRO A 89 -13.92 9.42 11.90
C PRO A 89 -14.26 9.47 10.41
N ASP A 90 -13.24 9.47 9.54
CA ASP A 90 -13.42 9.54 8.09
C ASP A 90 -14.08 8.25 7.56
N MET A 91 -13.71 7.07 8.08
CA MET A 91 -14.33 5.80 7.69
C MET A 91 -15.78 5.67 8.20
N LEU A 92 -16.10 6.22 9.37
CA LEU A 92 -17.47 6.29 9.89
C LEU A 92 -18.36 7.21 9.03
N GLU A 93 -17.81 8.31 8.51
CA GLU A 93 -18.46 9.16 7.51
C GLU A 93 -18.72 8.35 6.23
N GLY A 94 -17.70 7.63 5.74
CA GLY A 94 -17.79 6.79 4.54
C GLY A 94 -18.81 5.65 4.62
N LEU A 95 -19.23 5.22 5.82
CA LEU A 95 -20.36 4.30 5.98
C LEU A 95 -21.71 4.89 5.54
N LYS A 96 -21.78 6.21 5.35
CA LYS A 96 -22.98 6.91 4.87
C LYS A 96 -22.92 7.21 3.36
N ASP A 97 -21.86 6.78 2.67
CA ASP A 97 -21.70 7.01 1.23
C ASP A 97 -22.86 6.39 0.43
N SER A 98 -23.20 7.02 -0.69
CA SER A 98 -24.17 6.52 -1.66
C SER A 98 -23.79 5.15 -2.25
N SER A 99 -22.51 4.89 -2.48
CA SER A 99 -21.97 3.66 -3.06
C SER A 99 -21.90 2.54 -2.01
N THR A 100 -22.42 1.37 -2.38
CA THR A 100 -22.30 0.14 -1.57
C THR A 100 -20.85 -0.28 -1.35
N TRP A 101 -19.99 -0.05 -2.34
CA TRP A 101 -18.58 -0.47 -2.30
C TRP A 101 -17.76 0.37 -1.33
N VAL A 102 -17.96 1.69 -1.33
CA VAL A 102 -17.34 2.60 -0.36
C VAL A 102 -17.74 2.19 1.06
N ARG A 103 -19.04 1.97 1.31
CA ARG A 103 -19.52 1.51 2.62
C ARG A 103 -18.88 0.19 3.05
N SER A 104 -18.76 -0.77 2.12
CA SER A 104 -18.16 -2.08 2.38
C SER A 104 -16.68 -1.98 2.78
N HIS A 105 -15.89 -1.19 2.05
CA HIS A 105 -14.47 -1.00 2.37
C HIS A 105 -14.27 -0.25 3.70
N CYS A 106 -15.07 0.77 3.96
CA CYS A 106 -15.08 1.47 5.25
C CYS A 106 -15.43 0.52 6.40
N ALA A 107 -16.47 -0.32 6.24
CA ALA A 107 -16.83 -1.33 7.24
C ALA A 107 -15.71 -2.37 7.46
N LYS A 108 -15.05 -2.83 6.38
CA LYS A 108 -13.91 -3.75 6.47
C LYS A 108 -12.74 -3.16 7.24
N GLY A 109 -12.36 -1.91 6.95
CA GLY A 109 -11.25 -1.27 7.66
C GLY A 109 -11.58 -0.96 9.12
N LEU A 110 -12.81 -0.53 9.42
CA LEU A 110 -13.27 -0.37 10.81
C LEU A 110 -13.28 -1.70 11.57
N SER A 111 -13.78 -2.78 10.95
CA SER A 111 -13.75 -4.12 11.53
C SER A 111 -12.31 -4.56 11.84
N LYS A 112 -11.36 -4.32 10.93
CA LYS A 112 -9.93 -4.60 11.16
C LYS A 112 -9.31 -3.77 12.28
N LEU A 113 -9.77 -2.53 12.47
CA LEU A 113 -9.34 -1.69 13.59
C LEU A 113 -9.91 -2.17 14.92
N ILE A 114 -11.21 -2.49 14.97
CA ILE A 114 -11.90 -2.97 16.17
C ILE A 114 -11.36 -4.34 16.60
N HIS A 115 -11.02 -5.22 15.66
CA HIS A 115 -10.47 -6.55 15.92
C HIS A 115 -8.93 -6.63 15.78
N GLY A 116 -8.24 -5.51 15.54
CA GLY A 116 -6.77 -5.43 15.39
C GLY A 116 -6.04 -5.43 16.74
N PRO A 117 -4.69 -5.47 16.77
CA PRO A 117 -3.92 -5.54 18.01
C PRO A 117 -4.19 -4.33 18.92
N ILE A 118 -4.24 -4.58 20.23
CA ILE A 118 -4.81 -3.68 21.24
C ILE A 118 -4.07 -2.34 21.29
N TRP A 119 -2.75 -2.31 21.11
CA TRP A 119 -1.95 -1.08 21.12
C TRP A 119 -2.37 -0.06 20.03
N ALA A 120 -3.01 -0.51 18.94
CA ALA A 120 -3.56 0.40 17.93
C ALA A 120 -4.85 1.09 18.42
N ARG A 121 -5.45 0.68 19.53
CA ARG A 121 -6.71 1.21 20.07
C ARG A 121 -6.53 1.95 21.39
N VAL A 122 -5.30 2.01 21.91
CA VAL A 122 -4.97 2.60 23.21
C VAL A 122 -4.42 4.01 22.98
N ASP A 123 -4.97 5.00 23.70
CA ASP A 123 -4.51 6.38 23.64
C ASP A 123 -3.05 6.51 24.10
N GLU A 124 -2.33 7.50 23.57
CA GLU A 124 -0.91 7.76 23.89
C GLU A 124 -0.68 7.91 25.40
N GLU A 125 -1.59 8.56 26.13
CA GLU A 125 -1.53 8.70 27.60
C GLU A 125 -1.62 7.34 28.33
N LYS A 126 -2.43 6.42 27.81
CA LYS A 126 -2.57 5.07 28.36
C LYS A 126 -1.35 4.21 28.03
N ILE A 127 -0.72 4.44 26.88
CA ILE A 127 0.58 3.83 26.53
C ILE A 127 1.67 4.36 27.47
N ASP A 128 1.71 5.66 27.76
CA ASP A 128 2.69 6.23 28.68
C ASP A 128 2.51 5.69 30.12
N THR A 129 1.27 5.50 30.55
CA THR A 129 0.93 4.83 31.82
C THR A 129 1.43 3.38 31.82
N MET A 130 1.29 2.65 30.70
CA MET A 130 1.85 1.30 30.52
C MET A 130 3.37 1.22 30.54
N LEU A 131 4.06 2.27 30.10
CA LEU A 131 5.52 2.26 30.03
C LEU A 131 6.17 2.77 31.33
N SER A 132 5.51 3.70 32.01
CA SER A 132 6.07 4.41 33.16
C SER A 132 5.57 3.88 34.49
N ASP A 133 4.27 3.58 34.60
CA ASP A 133 3.62 3.32 35.88
C ASP A 133 3.34 1.83 36.13
N PHE A 134 3.11 1.05 35.06
CA PHE A 134 2.87 -0.41 35.13
C PHE A 134 3.90 -1.23 35.92
N PRO A 135 5.21 -0.93 35.88
CA PRO A 135 6.19 -1.65 36.68
C PRO A 135 5.94 -1.52 38.20
N ASP A 136 5.40 -0.38 38.63
CA ASP A 136 5.21 -0.04 40.04
C ASP A 136 3.73 -0.17 40.51
N MET A 137 2.79 -0.37 39.59
CA MET A 137 1.37 -0.52 39.91
C MET A 137 1.02 -1.90 40.50
N ASN A 138 0.04 -1.88 41.40
CA ASN A 138 -0.46 -3.12 42.01
C ASN A 138 -1.33 -3.93 41.03
N GLU A 139 -1.53 -5.21 41.31
CA GLU A 139 -2.26 -6.13 40.42
C GLU A 139 -3.70 -5.70 40.17
N GLU A 140 -4.39 -5.15 41.18
CA GLU A 140 -5.78 -4.72 41.07
C GLU A 140 -5.93 -3.49 40.17
N GLU A 141 -5.02 -2.53 40.29
CA GLU A 141 -4.92 -1.34 39.43
C GLU A 141 -4.65 -1.75 37.98
N ILE A 142 -3.74 -2.68 37.76
CA ILE A 142 -3.44 -3.21 36.42
C ILE A 142 -4.62 -3.98 35.85
N ARG A 143 -5.30 -4.83 36.64
CA ARG A 143 -6.52 -5.52 36.19
C ARG A 143 -7.58 -4.52 35.77
N MET A 144 -7.81 -3.50 36.59
CA MET A 144 -8.81 -2.46 36.34
C MET A 144 -8.47 -1.66 35.07
N PHE A 145 -7.20 -1.27 34.91
CA PHE A 145 -6.71 -0.55 33.74
C PHE A 145 -6.76 -1.41 32.46
N LEU A 146 -6.30 -2.67 32.52
CA LEU A 146 -6.35 -3.59 31.38
C LEU A 146 -7.80 -3.91 30.98
N THR A 147 -8.72 -3.94 31.94
CA THR A 147 -10.16 -4.05 31.66
C THR A 147 -10.69 -2.77 30.99
N GLU A 148 -10.20 -1.60 31.39
CA GLU A 148 -10.58 -0.30 30.82
C GLU A 148 -10.18 -0.12 29.35
N ILE A 149 -9.14 -0.84 28.90
CA ILE A 149 -8.71 -0.89 27.49
C ILE A 149 -9.30 -2.09 26.72
N ASP A 150 -10.36 -2.70 27.27
CA ASP A 150 -11.08 -3.84 26.68
C ASP A 150 -10.22 -5.09 26.42
N LEU A 151 -9.21 -5.39 27.26
CA LEU A 151 -8.58 -6.73 27.22
C LEU A 151 -9.58 -7.79 27.69
N THR A 152 -9.52 -8.96 27.07
CA THR A 152 -10.26 -10.13 27.54
C THR A 152 -9.71 -10.59 28.89
N SER A 153 -10.58 -11.06 29.78
CA SER A 153 -10.19 -11.57 31.10
C SER A 153 -9.09 -12.62 31.05
N LEU A 154 -9.13 -13.50 30.04
CA LEU A 154 -8.10 -14.52 29.82
C LEU A 154 -6.73 -13.92 29.45
N ALA A 155 -6.71 -12.86 28.66
CA ALA A 155 -5.46 -12.15 28.31
C ALA A 155 -4.89 -11.39 29.52
N ILE A 156 -5.75 -10.81 30.36
CA ILE A 156 -5.35 -10.17 31.62
C ILE A 156 -4.72 -11.20 32.55
N ASP A 157 -5.36 -12.36 32.73
CA ASP A 157 -4.84 -13.42 33.59
C ASP A 157 -3.51 -14.01 33.06
N HIS A 158 -3.35 -14.11 31.74
CA HIS A 158 -2.09 -14.52 31.12
C HIS A 158 -0.98 -13.49 31.36
N TYR A 159 -1.27 -12.20 31.15
CA TYR A 159 -0.33 -11.12 31.41
C TYR A 159 0.15 -11.11 32.86
N LEU A 160 -0.77 -11.27 33.81
CA LEU A 160 -0.43 -11.28 35.23
C LEU A 160 0.42 -12.50 35.63
N ARG A 161 0.11 -13.69 35.08
CA ARG A 161 0.97 -14.87 35.26
C ARG A 161 2.38 -14.63 34.74
N TRP A 162 2.51 -14.08 33.53
CA TRP A 162 3.83 -13.77 32.98
C TRP A 162 4.58 -12.75 33.83
N ARG A 163 3.89 -11.74 34.36
CA ARG A 163 4.50 -10.76 35.24
C ARG A 163 4.97 -11.38 36.57
N ASP A 164 4.19 -12.29 37.14
CA ASP A 164 4.58 -13.02 38.36
C ASP A 164 5.82 -13.90 38.11
N ASP A 165 5.96 -14.39 36.88
CA ASP A 165 7.14 -15.13 36.40
C ASP A 165 8.26 -14.18 35.88
N ASP A 166 8.22 -12.88 36.20
CA ASP A 166 9.19 -11.84 35.75
C ASP A 166 9.44 -11.82 34.23
N PHE A 167 8.40 -12.17 33.47
CA PHE A 167 8.43 -12.38 32.03
C PHE A 167 9.52 -13.39 31.58
N ASP A 168 9.91 -14.32 32.45
CA ASP A 168 10.76 -15.46 32.13
C ASP A 168 9.94 -16.50 31.35
N ILE A 169 9.64 -16.15 30.10
CA ILE A 169 8.84 -16.97 29.19
C ILE A 169 9.75 -18.08 28.66
N ASN A 170 9.69 -19.24 29.31
CA ASN A 170 10.29 -20.46 28.77
C ASN A 170 9.42 -20.96 27.61
N ILE A 171 9.66 -20.44 26.40
CA ILE A 171 9.04 -20.94 25.19
C ILE A 171 9.65 -22.32 24.95
N ASP A 172 8.89 -23.36 25.28
CA ASP A 172 9.30 -24.74 25.00
C ASP A 172 9.27 -24.97 23.49
N LEU A 173 10.39 -24.65 22.86
CA LEU A 173 10.62 -24.89 21.44
C LEU A 173 10.99 -26.34 21.17
N SER A 174 11.12 -27.22 22.19
CA SER A 174 11.56 -28.60 21.98
C SER A 174 10.63 -29.35 21.03
N SER A 175 9.32 -29.17 21.16
CA SER A 175 8.36 -29.78 20.24
C SER A 175 8.44 -29.22 18.83
N PHE A 176 8.73 -27.92 18.69
CA PHE A 176 8.86 -27.25 17.40
C PHE A 176 10.17 -27.63 16.70
N VAL A 177 11.26 -27.75 17.48
CA VAL A 177 12.57 -28.22 17.02
C VAL A 177 12.48 -29.70 16.64
N ASP A 178 11.84 -30.55 17.44
CA ASP A 178 11.61 -31.96 17.09
C ASP A 178 10.76 -32.10 15.81
N GLU A 179 9.80 -31.20 15.60
CA GLU A 179 8.97 -31.17 14.39
C GLU A 179 9.75 -30.69 13.14
N LEU A 180 10.65 -29.71 13.30
CA LEU A 180 11.53 -29.20 12.25
C LEU A 180 12.70 -30.14 11.94
N GLU A 181 13.27 -30.81 12.94
CA GLU A 181 14.34 -31.80 12.78
C GLU A 181 13.80 -33.15 12.30
N GLY A 182 12.55 -33.49 12.64
CA GLY A 182 11.85 -34.69 12.18
C GLY A 182 11.39 -34.63 10.72
N LYS A 183 11.25 -33.42 10.15
CA LYS A 183 10.93 -33.20 8.74
C LYS A 183 12.14 -32.59 8.04
N PRO A 184 13.02 -33.38 7.40
CA PRO A 184 14.14 -32.81 6.65
C PRO A 184 13.59 -31.91 5.55
N ILE A 185 13.93 -30.62 5.61
CA ILE A 185 13.73 -29.70 4.49
C ILE A 185 14.69 -30.16 3.39
N ILE A 186 14.22 -31.01 2.49
CA ILE A 186 14.95 -31.37 1.28
C ILE A 186 14.88 -30.15 0.37
N LEU A 187 15.93 -29.33 0.38
CA LEU A 187 16.18 -28.38 -0.71
C LEU A 187 16.63 -29.21 -1.92
N GLU A 188 15.69 -29.74 -2.69
CA GLU A 188 15.98 -30.24 -4.03
C GLU A 188 16.46 -29.05 -4.87
N GLY A 189 17.77 -29.01 -5.14
CA GLY A 189 18.36 -28.03 -6.08
C GLY A 189 19.70 -27.39 -5.68
N VAL A 190 20.40 -27.84 -4.64
CA VAL A 190 21.73 -27.26 -4.30
C VAL A 190 22.92 -28.10 -4.81
N SER A 191 22.70 -29.37 -5.19
CA SER A 191 23.79 -30.22 -5.70
C SER A 191 24.26 -29.88 -7.12
N ASP A 192 23.44 -29.20 -7.92
CA ASP A 192 23.78 -28.88 -9.31
C ASP A 192 24.54 -27.56 -9.45
N VAL A 193 24.49 -26.69 -8.43
CA VAL A 193 25.19 -25.40 -8.43
C VAL A 193 26.67 -25.57 -8.05
N GLU A 194 26.98 -26.49 -7.11
CA GLU A 194 28.36 -26.76 -6.69
C GLU A 194 29.19 -27.43 -7.79
N ALA A 195 28.58 -28.33 -8.57
CA ALA A 195 29.23 -29.01 -9.68
C ALA A 195 29.51 -28.08 -10.89
N GLU A 196 28.65 -27.09 -11.15
CA GLU A 196 28.90 -26.09 -12.20
C GLU A 196 29.98 -25.06 -11.83
N ILE A 197 30.20 -24.80 -10.54
CA ILE A 197 31.24 -23.87 -10.06
C ILE A 197 32.63 -24.52 -10.18
N GLU A 198 32.77 -25.81 -9.87
CA GLU A 198 34.03 -26.54 -10.07
C GLU A 198 34.40 -26.68 -11.56
N ALA A 199 33.41 -26.81 -12.44
CA ALA A 199 33.63 -26.89 -13.89
C ALA A 199 34.11 -25.56 -14.51
N LYS A 200 33.91 -24.41 -13.85
CA LYS A 200 34.23 -23.07 -14.36
C LYS A 200 35.56 -22.47 -13.87
N GLY A 201 36.33 -23.18 -13.03
CA GLY A 201 37.74 -22.85 -12.77
C GLY A 201 38.00 -21.45 -12.20
N LEU A 202 37.13 -20.92 -11.35
CA LEU A 202 37.37 -19.65 -10.64
C LEU A 202 38.07 -19.92 -9.30
N ALA A 203 39.33 -19.52 -9.20
CA ALA A 203 40.13 -19.69 -7.99
C ALA A 203 39.55 -18.92 -6.78
N PRO A 204 39.68 -19.45 -5.55
CA PRO A 204 39.18 -18.78 -4.35
C PRO A 204 39.91 -17.45 -4.12
N ALA A 205 39.14 -16.38 -3.90
CA ALA A 205 39.64 -15.03 -3.70
C ALA A 205 40.58 -14.94 -2.48
N GLU A 206 41.76 -14.35 -2.66
CA GLU A 206 42.75 -14.19 -1.61
C GLU A 206 42.22 -13.25 -0.50
N THR A 207 42.16 -13.74 0.75
CA THR A 207 41.75 -12.96 1.93
C THR A 207 42.94 -12.53 2.78
N ARG A 208 42.81 -11.42 3.51
CA ARG A 208 43.72 -11.00 4.58
C ARG A 208 42.89 -10.90 5.87
N ASP A 209 43.27 -11.66 6.90
CA ASP A 209 42.57 -11.68 8.21
C ASP A 209 41.06 -11.99 8.13
N GLY A 210 40.65 -12.77 7.12
CA GLY A 210 39.25 -13.11 6.85
C GLY A 210 38.46 -12.05 6.09
N ILE A 211 39.08 -10.93 5.70
CA ILE A 211 38.50 -9.86 4.90
C ILE A 211 39.02 -9.98 3.45
N PRO A 212 38.17 -9.80 2.43
CA PRO A 212 38.63 -9.72 1.04
C PRO A 212 39.70 -8.64 0.87
N LYS A 213 40.82 -8.95 0.18
CA LYS A 213 41.95 -8.00 0.04
C LYS A 213 41.56 -6.64 -0.56
N GLU A 214 40.54 -6.61 -1.42
CA GLU A 214 40.02 -5.37 -2.00
C GLU A 214 39.31 -4.50 -0.97
N VAL A 215 38.52 -5.11 -0.08
CA VAL A 215 37.81 -4.43 1.01
C VAL A 215 38.80 -3.88 2.03
N ALA A 216 39.83 -4.65 2.38
CA ALA A 216 40.88 -4.19 3.31
C ALA A 216 41.60 -2.93 2.81
N LYS A 217 41.87 -2.83 1.50
CA LYS A 217 42.51 -1.64 0.90
C LYS A 217 41.64 -0.38 0.97
N ILE A 218 40.32 -0.54 0.91
CA ILE A 218 39.36 0.58 0.95
C ILE A 218 39.24 1.10 2.39
N ILE A 219 39.12 0.20 3.37
CA ILE A 219 39.07 0.55 4.79
C ILE A 219 40.37 1.25 5.24
N ASP A 220 41.50 0.98 4.58
CA ASP A 220 42.76 1.64 4.85
C ASP A 220 42.76 3.16 4.57
N GLU A 221 41.75 3.71 3.89
CA GLU A 221 41.58 5.16 3.67
C GLU A 221 41.02 5.92 4.88
N LEU A 222 40.41 5.22 5.84
CA LEU A 222 39.89 5.85 7.05
C LEU A 222 41.01 6.26 8.01
N PRO A 223 40.84 7.37 8.76
CA PRO A 223 41.73 7.69 9.87
C PRO A 223 41.88 6.52 10.85
N PRO A 224 43.08 6.31 11.44
CA PRO A 224 43.35 5.15 12.29
C PRO A 224 42.38 5.05 13.47
N ASP A 225 41.98 6.20 14.04
CA ASP A 225 41.06 6.29 15.18
C ASP A 225 39.66 5.74 14.85
N VAL A 226 39.21 5.92 13.60
CA VAL A 226 37.91 5.43 13.13
C VAL A 226 37.99 3.94 12.77
N ARG A 227 39.12 3.50 12.20
CA ARG A 227 39.35 2.10 11.82
C ARG A 227 39.34 1.15 13.01
N GLU A 228 39.94 1.56 14.13
CA GLU A 228 39.96 0.77 15.37
C GLU A 228 38.60 0.67 16.04
N SER A 229 37.66 1.57 15.70
CA SER A 229 36.30 1.57 16.26
C SER A 229 35.31 0.65 15.52
N LEU A 230 35.68 0.07 14.38
CA LEU A 230 34.79 -0.73 13.54
C LEU A 230 34.77 -2.23 13.96
N PRO A 231 33.59 -2.88 14.07
CA PRO A 231 33.48 -4.30 14.41
C PRO A 231 34.06 -5.21 13.32
N VAL A 232 34.96 -6.13 13.67
CA VAL A 232 35.70 -6.98 12.72
C VAL A 232 34.78 -7.95 11.96
N GLU A 233 33.71 -8.41 12.60
CA GLU A 233 32.69 -9.31 12.04
C GLU A 233 31.91 -8.65 10.90
N ASP A 234 31.62 -7.35 11.01
CA ASP A 234 30.91 -6.60 9.98
C ASP A 234 31.82 -6.36 8.78
N LEU A 235 33.12 -6.09 9.00
CA LEU A 235 34.10 -5.92 7.93
C LEU A 235 34.28 -7.17 7.06
N ARG A 236 34.05 -8.38 7.61
CA ARG A 236 34.12 -9.63 6.86
C ARG A 236 32.94 -9.83 5.89
N ARG A 237 31.82 -9.17 6.15
CA ARG A 237 30.59 -9.26 5.35
C ARG A 237 30.51 -8.19 4.25
N LEU A 238 31.39 -7.20 4.29
CA LEU A 238 31.38 -6.11 3.33
C LEU A 238 31.83 -6.55 1.94
N THR A 239 31.17 -5.99 0.94
CA THR A 239 31.60 -5.99 -0.46
C THR A 239 32.48 -4.76 -0.74
N PRO A 240 33.27 -4.74 -1.83
CA PRO A 240 34.08 -3.57 -2.18
C PRO A 240 33.26 -2.27 -2.36
N GLU A 241 32.00 -2.38 -2.79
CA GLU A 241 31.10 -1.23 -2.98
C GLU A 241 30.64 -0.66 -1.63
N THR A 242 30.10 -1.52 -0.76
CA THR A 242 29.65 -1.14 0.58
C THR A 242 30.79 -0.62 1.46
N ALA A 243 32.02 -1.12 1.26
CA ALA A 243 33.21 -0.59 1.92
C ALA A 243 33.53 0.86 1.52
N ARG A 244 33.28 1.28 0.27
CA ARG A 244 33.52 2.66 -0.18
C ARG A 244 32.51 3.63 0.39
N GLU A 245 31.25 3.24 0.42
CA GLU A 245 30.17 4.03 1.01
C GLU A 245 30.44 4.32 2.50
N LEU A 246 30.93 3.30 3.22
CA LEU A 246 31.33 3.46 4.62
C LEU A 246 32.45 4.50 4.76
N VAL A 247 33.48 4.44 3.92
CA VAL A 247 34.61 5.39 3.94
C VAL A 247 34.14 6.82 3.66
N ASP A 248 33.30 7.01 2.64
CA ASP A 248 32.83 8.33 2.23
C ASP A 248 31.91 8.95 3.30
N SER A 249 31.09 8.15 3.97
CA SER A 249 30.21 8.62 5.05
C SER A 249 30.97 9.10 6.31
N LEU A 250 32.20 8.63 6.52
CA LEU A 250 33.00 8.89 7.72
C LEU A 250 34.12 9.93 7.49
N LYS A 251 34.26 10.47 6.27
CA LYS A 251 35.15 11.60 5.98
C LYS A 251 34.42 12.93 6.29
N PRO A 252 34.96 13.81 7.15
CA PRO A 252 34.28 15.08 7.50
C PRO A 252 34.39 16.13 6.36
N GLU A 253 33.25 16.70 5.95
CA GLU A 253 33.17 17.82 4.99
C GLU A 253 33.45 19.18 5.66
N THR A 254 34.34 20.00 5.09
CA THR A 254 34.59 21.41 5.48
C THR A 254 33.50 22.34 4.93
N PRO A 255 33.00 23.33 5.71
CA PRO A 255 31.90 24.21 5.27
C PRO A 255 32.38 25.45 4.48
N PRO A 256 31.58 25.98 3.53
CA PRO A 256 31.87 27.22 2.79
C PRO A 256 31.20 28.48 3.39
N GLU A 257 31.78 29.63 3.05
CA GLU A 257 31.56 30.99 3.59
C GLU A 257 30.21 31.65 3.21
N GLU A 258 29.84 32.64 4.04
CA GLU A 258 28.62 33.44 4.12
C GLU A 258 28.24 34.25 2.86
N GLU A 259 26.95 34.23 2.46
CA GLU A 259 26.33 35.22 1.55
C GLU A 259 25.55 36.27 2.36
N LEU A 260 25.89 37.55 2.19
CA LEU A 260 25.19 38.71 2.77
C LEU A 260 24.04 39.15 1.86
N GLU A 261 22.82 39.12 2.40
CA GLU A 261 21.59 39.65 1.79
C GLU A 261 21.57 41.19 1.73
N SER A 262 21.13 41.74 0.58
CA SER A 262 20.66 43.12 0.51
C SER A 262 19.51 43.27 -0.50
N ASP A 263 18.28 42.97 -0.09
CA ASP A 263 17.07 43.27 -0.88
C ASP A 263 16.26 44.38 -0.22
N ALA A 264 16.44 45.61 -0.71
CA ALA A 264 15.59 46.75 -0.38
C ALA A 264 14.28 46.66 -1.19
N LYS A 265 13.13 46.57 -0.51
CA LYS A 265 11.80 46.59 -1.14
C LYS A 265 11.58 47.91 -1.92
N PRO A 266 10.97 47.88 -3.12
CA PRO A 266 10.74 49.08 -3.92
C PRO A 266 9.77 50.03 -3.22
N SER A 267 10.11 51.32 -3.20
CA SER A 267 9.32 52.36 -2.54
C SER A 267 8.30 52.97 -3.50
N LEU A 268 7.20 53.52 -2.97
CA LEU A 268 6.17 54.19 -3.79
C LEU A 268 6.70 55.43 -4.54
N ASP A 269 7.81 56.01 -4.08
CA ASP A 269 8.47 57.16 -4.70
C ASP A 269 9.24 56.79 -5.99
N ASP A 270 9.48 55.50 -6.22
CA ASP A 270 10.19 55.00 -7.40
C ASP A 270 9.27 54.89 -8.63
N ILE A 271 7.96 55.08 -8.44
CA ILE A 271 6.96 54.97 -9.51
C ILE A 271 6.98 56.23 -10.38
N GLN A 272 7.11 56.04 -11.69
CA GLN A 272 7.16 57.13 -12.66
C GLN A 272 5.91 58.03 -12.57
N GLY A 273 6.13 59.31 -12.21
CA GLY A 273 5.06 60.31 -12.07
C GLY A 273 4.55 60.54 -10.65
N VAL A 274 5.05 59.77 -9.66
CA VAL A 274 4.72 59.96 -8.24
C VAL A 274 5.88 60.69 -7.54
N GLY A 275 5.65 61.95 -7.18
CA GLY A 275 6.58 62.70 -6.33
C GLY A 275 6.25 62.52 -4.84
N PRO A 276 7.16 62.91 -3.92
CA PRO A 276 7.02 62.66 -2.46
C PRO A 276 5.77 63.27 -1.81
N LYS A 277 5.17 64.31 -2.43
CA LYS A 277 3.91 64.90 -1.97
C LYS A 277 2.67 64.11 -2.42
N LEU A 278 2.77 63.50 -3.60
CA LEU A 278 1.74 62.65 -4.17
C LEU A 278 1.77 61.26 -3.53
N SER A 279 2.95 60.71 -3.24
CA SER A 279 3.07 59.44 -2.50
C SER A 279 2.46 59.54 -1.10
N ALA A 280 2.70 60.63 -0.37
CA ALA A 280 2.03 60.90 0.91
C ALA A 280 0.49 60.98 0.75
N SER A 281 0.00 61.65 -0.30
CA SER A 281 -1.45 61.74 -0.58
C SER A 281 -2.08 60.40 -0.98
N ILE A 282 -1.29 59.51 -1.61
CA ILE A 282 -1.69 58.14 -2.01
C ILE A 282 -1.71 57.22 -0.77
N GLN A 283 -0.75 57.37 0.14
CA GLN A 283 -0.71 56.69 1.43
C GLN A 283 -1.89 57.11 2.33
N ASP A 284 -2.20 58.40 2.39
CA ASP A 284 -3.36 58.94 3.12
C ASP A 284 -4.69 58.44 2.55
N ALA A 285 -4.73 58.11 1.24
CA ALA A 285 -5.88 57.50 0.58
C ALA A 285 -5.98 55.97 0.80
N GLY A 286 -5.05 55.37 1.54
CA GLY A 286 -5.06 53.97 1.95
C GLY A 286 -4.26 53.01 1.06
N TYR A 287 -3.41 53.52 0.17
CA TYR A 287 -2.54 52.71 -0.69
C TYR A 287 -1.07 52.84 -0.23
N SER A 288 -0.67 51.96 0.69
CA SER A 288 0.65 52.02 1.35
C SER A 288 1.76 51.23 0.64
N SER A 289 1.42 50.37 -0.31
CA SER A 289 2.37 49.51 -1.03
C SER A 289 2.20 49.58 -2.55
N VAL A 290 3.25 49.19 -3.29
CA VAL A 290 3.22 49.13 -4.77
C VAL A 290 2.17 48.09 -5.23
N GLU A 291 1.96 47.03 -4.45
CA GLU A 291 0.92 46.02 -4.65
C GLU A 291 -0.50 46.59 -4.54
N ASP A 292 -0.76 47.41 -3.52
CA ASP A 292 -2.07 48.03 -3.29
C ASP A 292 -2.41 49.00 -4.44
N LEU A 293 -1.41 49.76 -4.89
CA LEU A 293 -1.58 50.70 -6.00
C LEU A 293 -1.80 49.96 -7.33
N ALA A 294 -1.13 48.84 -7.57
CA ALA A 294 -1.31 48.04 -8.78
C ALA A 294 -2.69 47.37 -8.89
N GLN A 295 -3.38 47.14 -7.77
CA GLN A 295 -4.73 46.57 -7.74
C GLN A 295 -5.83 47.64 -7.71
N ALA A 296 -5.47 48.93 -7.56
CA ALA A 296 -6.41 50.04 -7.50
C ALA A 296 -7.17 50.27 -8.82
N ASN A 297 -8.38 50.79 -8.70
CA ASN A 297 -9.22 51.20 -9.82
C ASN A 297 -8.93 52.68 -10.18
N PRO A 298 -8.62 53.02 -11.44
CA PRO A 298 -8.23 54.40 -11.81
C PRO A 298 -9.25 55.47 -11.41
N LYS A 299 -10.55 55.16 -11.46
CA LYS A 299 -11.63 56.10 -11.10
C LYS A 299 -11.77 56.32 -9.60
N GLU A 300 -11.46 55.30 -8.80
CA GLU A 300 -11.50 55.42 -7.34
C GLU A 300 -10.27 56.14 -6.83
N LEU A 301 -9.12 55.90 -7.48
CA LEU A 301 -7.86 56.57 -7.17
C LEU A 301 -7.94 58.08 -7.48
N SER A 302 -8.53 58.47 -8.61
CA SER A 302 -8.71 59.89 -8.98
C SER A 302 -9.71 60.65 -8.09
N GLN A 303 -10.70 59.95 -7.51
CA GLN A 303 -11.67 60.54 -6.59
C GLN A 303 -11.15 60.67 -5.15
N LYS A 304 -10.29 59.74 -4.72
CA LYS A 304 -9.74 59.73 -3.36
C LYS A 304 -8.47 60.57 -3.22
N VAL A 305 -7.68 60.71 -4.29
CA VAL A 305 -6.44 61.47 -4.27
C VAL A 305 -6.64 62.82 -4.97
N ASN A 306 -6.62 63.89 -4.18
CA ASN A 306 -6.82 65.25 -4.69
C ASN A 306 -5.68 65.66 -5.65
N GLY A 307 -6.04 66.04 -6.88
CA GLY A 307 -5.09 66.58 -7.87
C GLY A 307 -4.59 65.57 -8.92
N ILE A 308 -5.18 64.38 -9.00
CA ILE A 308 -4.87 63.37 -10.02
C ILE A 308 -6.03 63.29 -11.02
N SER A 309 -5.72 63.34 -12.33
CA SER A 309 -6.69 63.04 -13.39
C SER A 309 -6.83 61.52 -13.61
N GLU A 310 -7.93 61.06 -14.21
CA GLU A 310 -8.08 59.63 -14.54
C GLU A 310 -6.91 59.10 -15.39
N GLU A 311 -6.38 59.91 -16.31
CA GLU A 311 -5.21 59.57 -17.14
C GLU A 311 -3.93 59.41 -16.31
N SER A 312 -3.71 60.29 -15.32
CA SER A 312 -2.54 60.17 -14.42
C SER A 312 -2.67 58.97 -13.47
N ALA A 313 -3.87 58.64 -13.02
CA ALA A 313 -4.12 57.46 -12.19
C ALA A 313 -3.82 56.16 -12.96
N GLU A 314 -4.19 56.08 -14.24
CA GLU A 314 -3.87 54.94 -15.12
C GLU A 314 -2.36 54.77 -15.32
N GLN A 315 -1.63 55.87 -15.52
CA GLN A 315 -0.18 55.84 -15.65
C GLN A 315 0.50 55.30 -14.39
N MET A 316 0.08 55.74 -13.20
CA MET A 316 0.62 55.27 -11.93
C MET A 316 0.34 53.77 -11.68
N ILE A 317 -0.88 53.31 -11.96
CA ILE A 317 -1.26 51.89 -11.83
C ILE A 317 -0.47 51.02 -12.81
N SER A 318 -0.22 51.52 -14.02
CA SER A 318 0.59 50.81 -15.02
C SER A 318 2.07 50.72 -14.60
N GLY A 319 2.62 51.79 -14.02
CA GLY A 319 3.96 51.82 -13.43
C GLY A 319 4.09 50.81 -12.29
N ALA A 320 3.12 50.78 -11.37
CA ALA A 320 3.08 49.82 -10.27
C ALA A 320 2.98 48.36 -10.75
N LYS A 321 2.14 48.08 -11.77
CA LYS A 321 2.03 46.74 -12.38
C LYS A 321 3.30 46.29 -13.10
N SER A 322 4.08 47.23 -13.64
CA SER A 322 5.36 46.90 -14.31
C SER A 322 6.47 46.48 -13.33
N MET A 323 6.35 46.91 -12.07
CA MET A 323 7.27 46.55 -10.99
C MET A 323 6.89 45.23 -10.30
N LEU A 324 5.70 44.69 -10.56
CA LEU A 324 5.19 43.47 -9.92
C LEU A 324 5.16 42.28 -10.87
N PRO A 325 5.42 41.06 -10.38
CA PRO A 325 5.33 39.85 -11.18
C PRO A 325 3.87 39.56 -11.62
N PRO A 326 3.64 38.99 -12.82
CA PRO A 326 2.29 38.82 -13.37
C PRO A 326 1.43 37.76 -12.61
N PRO A 327 0.10 37.97 -12.47
CA PRO A 327 -0.78 37.08 -11.71
C PRO A 327 -1.14 35.78 -12.46
N ARG A 328 -1.22 34.67 -11.73
CA ARG A 328 -1.54 33.32 -12.26
C ARG A 328 -3.06 33.16 -12.51
N LYS A 329 -3.47 32.69 -13.70
CA LYS A 329 -4.89 32.54 -14.11
C LYS A 329 -5.51 31.18 -13.71
N LYS A 330 -6.73 31.19 -13.15
CA LYS A 330 -7.58 30.01 -12.88
C LYS A 330 -8.48 29.65 -14.08
N LYS A 331 -8.65 28.37 -14.42
CA LYS A 331 -9.49 27.88 -15.54
C LYS A 331 -10.81 27.27 -15.06
N VAL A 332 -11.93 27.66 -15.69
CA VAL A 332 -13.28 27.07 -15.52
C VAL A 332 -13.52 26.03 -16.64
N ARG A 333 -14.06 24.84 -16.33
CA ARG A 333 -14.36 23.76 -17.29
C ARG A 333 -15.86 23.69 -17.67
N ARG A 334 -16.13 23.41 -18.95
CA ARG A 334 -17.47 23.10 -19.53
C ARG A 334 -17.73 21.59 -19.48
N VAL A 335 -18.95 21.17 -19.14
CA VAL A 335 -19.41 19.76 -19.11
C VAL A 335 -19.96 19.33 -20.48
N ARG A 336 -19.66 18.11 -20.95
CA ARG A 336 -20.26 17.46 -22.14
C ARG A 336 -21.20 16.31 -21.72
N LYS A 337 -22.35 16.18 -22.40
CA LYS A 337 -23.38 15.14 -22.19
C LYS A 337 -22.92 13.77 -22.72
N VAL A 338 -23.16 12.71 -21.95
CA VAL A 338 -22.86 11.30 -22.31
C VAL A 338 -24.08 10.63 -22.98
N LYS A 339 -23.82 9.77 -23.97
CA LYS A 339 -24.81 8.96 -24.72
C LYS A 339 -25.33 7.80 -23.86
N LYS A 340 -26.66 7.60 -23.84
CA LYS A 340 -27.33 6.41 -23.27
C LYS A 340 -27.08 5.19 -24.17
N ILE A 341 -26.43 4.15 -23.64
CA ILE A 341 -26.38 2.81 -24.26
C ILE A 341 -27.69 2.07 -23.93
N ARG A 342 -28.23 1.30 -24.89
CA ARG A 342 -29.53 0.62 -24.77
C ARG A 342 -29.37 -0.70 -24.01
N LYS A 343 -30.31 -1.01 -23.11
CA LYS A 343 -30.29 -2.22 -22.25
C LYS A 343 -30.23 -3.56 -23.01
N LYS A 344 -30.59 -3.59 -24.29
CA LYS A 344 -30.60 -4.82 -25.10
C LYS A 344 -29.19 -5.33 -25.39
N ASP A 345 -28.28 -4.41 -25.70
CA ASP A 345 -26.90 -4.71 -26.07
C ASP A 345 -26.14 -5.39 -24.90
N LYS A 346 -26.45 -5.00 -23.66
CA LYS A 346 -25.85 -5.62 -22.47
C LYS A 346 -26.34 -7.04 -22.19
N ARG A 347 -27.57 -7.40 -22.61
CA ARG A 347 -28.12 -8.75 -22.38
C ARG A 347 -27.48 -9.76 -23.32
N GLU A 348 -27.25 -9.38 -24.57
CA GLU A 348 -26.55 -10.20 -25.56
C GLU A 348 -25.09 -10.44 -25.11
N GLU A 349 -24.41 -9.42 -24.58
CA GLU A 349 -23.05 -9.54 -24.04
C GLU A 349 -22.96 -10.47 -22.81
N LEU A 350 -24.00 -10.53 -21.97
CA LEU A 350 -24.03 -11.47 -20.84
C LEU A 350 -24.29 -12.91 -21.25
N LEU A 351 -25.11 -13.12 -22.28
CA LEU A 351 -25.39 -14.46 -22.80
C LEU A 351 -24.15 -15.10 -23.44
N GLU A 352 -23.28 -14.30 -24.07
CA GLU A 352 -21.99 -14.77 -24.60
C GLU A 352 -21.01 -15.23 -23.51
N ARG A 353 -21.20 -14.81 -22.25
CA ARG A 353 -20.33 -15.17 -21.13
C ARG A 353 -20.76 -16.44 -20.38
N ILE A 354 -21.94 -16.97 -20.68
CA ILE A 354 -22.47 -18.18 -20.04
C ILE A 354 -22.10 -19.40 -20.92
N PRO A 355 -21.52 -20.47 -20.35
CA PRO A 355 -21.21 -21.69 -21.10
C PRO A 355 -22.43 -22.29 -21.80
N GLU A 356 -22.25 -22.80 -23.03
CA GLU A 356 -23.35 -23.34 -23.85
C GLU A 356 -24.08 -24.52 -23.19
N GLU A 357 -23.40 -25.27 -22.33
CA GLU A 357 -23.96 -26.39 -21.56
C GLU A 357 -25.06 -25.93 -20.59
N VAL A 358 -24.85 -24.77 -19.96
CA VAL A 358 -25.82 -24.17 -19.03
C VAL A 358 -26.96 -23.54 -19.81
N LEU A 359 -26.68 -22.92 -20.96
CA LEU A 359 -27.71 -22.38 -21.86
C LEU A 359 -28.62 -23.48 -22.44
N ASN A 360 -28.04 -24.65 -22.77
CA ASN A 360 -28.78 -25.79 -23.33
C ASN A 360 -29.55 -26.60 -22.28
N ALA A 361 -29.17 -26.49 -21.00
CA ALA A 361 -29.90 -27.08 -19.88
C ALA A 361 -31.19 -26.29 -19.54
N MET A 362 -31.29 -25.02 -19.95
CA MET A 362 -32.46 -24.18 -19.76
C MET A 362 -33.41 -24.27 -20.95
N ALA A 363 -34.72 -24.29 -20.70
CA ALA A 363 -35.68 -24.22 -21.80
C ALA A 363 -35.63 -22.83 -22.48
N PRO A 364 -35.82 -22.72 -23.80
CA PRO A 364 -35.72 -21.44 -24.51
C PRO A 364 -36.72 -20.38 -24.00
N GLU A 365 -37.86 -20.81 -23.46
CA GLU A 365 -38.85 -19.93 -22.84
C GLU A 365 -38.39 -19.37 -21.47
N GLU A 366 -37.52 -20.08 -20.75
CA GLU A 366 -36.94 -19.64 -19.49
C GLU A 366 -35.82 -18.63 -19.74
N LEU A 367 -35.02 -18.86 -20.79
CA LEU A 367 -33.94 -17.97 -21.20
C LEU A 367 -34.42 -16.57 -21.58
N GLU A 368 -35.59 -16.47 -22.23
CA GLU A 368 -36.20 -15.20 -22.62
C GLU A 368 -36.78 -14.42 -21.42
N ASN A 369 -37.20 -15.12 -20.37
CA ASN A 369 -37.84 -14.52 -19.19
C ASN A 369 -36.88 -14.13 -18.07
N LEU A 370 -35.60 -14.56 -18.13
CA LEU A 370 -34.57 -14.16 -17.17
C LEU A 370 -34.30 -12.65 -17.21
N SER A 371 -34.24 -12.07 -16.01
CA SER A 371 -33.85 -10.67 -15.82
C SER A 371 -32.33 -10.51 -16.02
N PHE A 372 -31.90 -9.25 -16.21
CA PHE A 372 -30.48 -8.93 -16.41
C PHE A 372 -29.63 -9.37 -15.22
N ASP A 373 -30.13 -9.17 -14.01
CA ASP A 373 -29.41 -9.46 -12.77
C ASP A 373 -29.27 -10.98 -12.55
N GLU A 374 -30.25 -11.78 -13.01
CA GLU A 374 -30.17 -13.25 -12.97
C GLU A 374 -29.18 -13.78 -14.01
N LEU A 375 -29.14 -13.21 -15.21
CA LEU A 375 -28.12 -13.56 -16.23
C LEU A 375 -26.71 -13.19 -15.77
N GLU A 376 -26.55 -12.06 -15.11
CA GLU A 376 -25.27 -11.63 -14.53
C GLU A 376 -24.84 -12.57 -13.40
N ALA A 377 -25.77 -12.99 -12.53
CA ALA A 377 -25.51 -13.96 -11.48
C ALA A 377 -25.14 -15.36 -12.02
N ILE A 378 -25.77 -15.80 -13.11
CA ILE A 378 -25.41 -17.05 -13.78
C ILE A 378 -24.02 -16.93 -14.41
N ALA A 379 -23.73 -15.85 -15.14
CA ALA A 379 -22.41 -15.64 -15.73
C ALA A 379 -21.28 -15.59 -14.68
N LEU A 380 -21.54 -14.96 -13.54
CA LEU A 380 -20.59 -14.90 -12.41
C LEU A 380 -20.41 -16.26 -11.75
N SER A 381 -21.47 -17.06 -11.59
CA SER A 381 -21.37 -18.38 -10.96
C SER A 381 -20.72 -19.42 -11.88
N THR A 382 -20.91 -19.31 -13.19
CA THR A 382 -20.29 -20.22 -14.17
C THR A 382 -18.84 -19.86 -14.49
N SER A 383 -18.41 -18.61 -14.22
CA SER A 383 -17.02 -18.18 -14.43
C SER A 383 -15.98 -18.88 -13.53
N GLY A 384 -16.44 -19.67 -12.53
CA GLY A 384 -15.60 -20.49 -11.67
C GLY A 384 -15.41 -21.95 -12.13
N ILE A 385 -15.99 -22.36 -13.25
CA ILE A 385 -15.79 -23.69 -13.85
C ILE A 385 -15.10 -23.47 -15.20
N THR A 386 -13.78 -23.48 -15.19
CA THR A 386 -12.98 -23.60 -16.41
C THR A 386 -12.37 -24.99 -16.42
N GLU A 387 -13.01 -25.90 -17.16
CA GLU A 387 -12.27 -26.93 -17.88
C GLU A 387 -11.55 -26.24 -19.05
N GLU A 388 -10.22 -26.35 -19.09
CA GLU A 388 -9.46 -26.04 -20.30
C GLU A 388 -9.65 -27.16 -21.34
N PRO A 389 -9.85 -26.84 -22.63
CA PRO A 389 -9.77 -27.83 -23.70
C PRO A 389 -8.34 -27.99 -24.22
N ALA A 390 -8.01 -29.22 -24.57
CA ALA A 390 -6.71 -29.69 -25.03
C ALA A 390 -6.44 -29.48 -26.54
N GLU A 391 -5.17 -29.78 -26.88
CA GLU A 391 -4.54 -30.07 -28.20
C GLU A 391 -3.83 -28.91 -28.92
N ALA A 392 -2.57 -29.01 -29.40
CA ALA A 392 -1.62 -30.13 -29.49
C ALA A 392 -0.19 -29.65 -29.84
N ALA A 393 0.77 -30.57 -29.60
CA ALA A 393 2.05 -30.82 -30.29
C ALA A 393 3.36 -30.26 -29.68
N GLY A 394 4.17 -31.15 -29.10
CA GLY A 394 5.60 -30.91 -28.86
C GLY A 394 6.37 -31.83 -27.90
N MET A 395 6.42 -33.14 -28.17
CA MET A 395 7.51 -34.08 -27.81
C MET A 395 8.03 -34.24 -26.35
N ASP A 396 7.57 -35.35 -25.75
CA ASP A 396 8.34 -36.44 -25.10
C ASP A 396 8.73 -36.38 -23.60
N LYS A 397 8.34 -37.48 -22.93
CA LYS A 397 8.70 -38.05 -21.61
C LYS A 397 8.02 -37.53 -20.34
N SER A 398 6.94 -38.21 -19.92
CA SER A 398 6.89 -38.98 -18.65
C SER A 398 5.50 -39.59 -18.43
N LEU A 399 5.42 -40.92 -18.45
CA LEU A 399 4.22 -41.77 -18.57
C LEU A 399 3.74 -42.40 -17.24
N ASP A 400 4.11 -41.87 -16.06
CA ASP A 400 3.94 -42.62 -14.80
C ASP A 400 2.85 -42.13 -13.82
N LYS A 401 2.09 -41.06 -14.13
CA LYS A 401 1.07 -40.53 -13.19
C LYS A 401 -0.33 -41.11 -13.37
N GLU A 402 -0.81 -41.32 -14.60
CA GLU A 402 -2.21 -41.72 -14.84
C GLU A 402 -2.55 -43.17 -14.46
N GLN A 403 -1.56 -44.06 -14.34
CA GLN A 403 -1.82 -45.45 -13.93
C GLN A 403 -1.98 -45.63 -12.41
N LYS A 404 -1.50 -44.70 -11.58
CA LYS A 404 -1.54 -44.85 -10.11
C LYS A 404 -2.90 -44.51 -9.50
N ASP A 405 -3.63 -43.54 -10.06
CA ASP A 405 -4.91 -43.10 -9.47
C ASP A 405 -6.07 -44.07 -9.73
N GLY A 406 -6.06 -44.75 -10.88
CA GLY A 406 -7.06 -45.79 -11.21
C GLY A 406 -6.97 -47.02 -10.31
N SER A 407 -5.76 -47.49 -9.99
CA SER A 407 -5.54 -48.63 -9.09
C SER A 407 -5.90 -48.28 -7.63
N ARG A 408 -5.59 -47.05 -7.20
CA ARG A 408 -5.89 -46.58 -5.84
C ARG A 408 -7.40 -46.45 -5.57
N LEU A 409 -8.15 -45.95 -6.55
CA LEU A 409 -9.61 -45.86 -6.45
C LEU A 409 -10.24 -47.27 -6.34
N GLN A 410 -9.76 -48.23 -7.12
CA GLN A 410 -10.26 -49.61 -7.07
C GLN A 410 -9.98 -50.28 -5.71
N GLU A 411 -8.79 -50.11 -5.15
CA GLU A 411 -8.45 -50.66 -3.83
C GLU A 411 -9.28 -50.06 -2.69
N LEU A 412 -9.53 -48.74 -2.72
CA LEU A 412 -10.30 -48.06 -1.68
C LEU A 412 -11.81 -48.35 -1.78
N THR A 413 -12.33 -48.48 -3.00
CA THR A 413 -13.74 -48.87 -3.22
C THR A 413 -14.01 -50.32 -2.82
N GLU A 414 -13.06 -51.24 -3.04
CA GLU A 414 -13.18 -52.64 -2.59
C GLU A 414 -13.10 -52.78 -1.06
N LYS A 415 -12.27 -51.97 -0.39
CA LYS A 415 -12.10 -52.01 1.07
C LYS A 415 -13.20 -51.27 1.86
N TYR A 416 -13.68 -50.13 1.36
CA TYR A 416 -14.56 -49.22 2.12
C TYR A 416 -15.93 -48.95 1.46
N GLY A 417 -16.18 -49.50 0.27
CA GLY A 417 -17.40 -49.29 -0.52
C GLY A 417 -17.29 -48.12 -1.52
N GLU A 418 -18.15 -48.09 -2.54
CA GLU A 418 -18.04 -47.16 -3.68
C GLU A 418 -18.03 -45.68 -3.27
N GLU A 419 -19.02 -45.23 -2.50
CA GLU A 419 -19.15 -43.82 -2.12
C GLU A 419 -18.02 -43.34 -1.18
N LYS A 420 -17.62 -44.20 -0.24
CA LYS A 420 -16.55 -43.88 0.73
C LYS A 420 -15.17 -43.95 0.07
N GLY A 421 -14.95 -44.92 -0.81
CA GLY A 421 -13.72 -45.07 -1.57
C GLY A 421 -13.47 -43.92 -2.54
N GLN A 422 -14.52 -43.40 -3.18
CA GLN A 422 -14.41 -42.21 -4.05
C GLN A 422 -14.01 -40.96 -3.27
N LEU A 423 -14.60 -40.73 -2.10
CA LEU A 423 -14.23 -39.59 -1.25
C LEU A 423 -12.82 -39.71 -0.67
N LEU A 424 -12.42 -40.91 -0.24
CA LEU A 424 -11.06 -41.16 0.26
C LEU A 424 -9.99 -41.09 -0.83
N ALA A 425 -10.35 -41.36 -2.10
CA ALA A 425 -9.42 -41.22 -3.23
C ALA A 425 -9.06 -39.76 -3.52
N LEU A 426 -9.95 -38.81 -3.17
CA LEU A 426 -9.69 -37.37 -3.29
C LEU A 426 -8.73 -36.84 -2.23
N ILE A 427 -8.57 -37.57 -1.10
CA ILE A 427 -7.65 -37.19 -0.04
C ILE A 427 -6.23 -37.70 -0.41
N PRO A 428 -5.17 -36.87 -0.31
CA PRO A 428 -3.80 -37.32 -0.54
C PRO A 428 -3.42 -38.51 0.36
N PRO A 429 -2.65 -39.51 -0.15
CA PRO A 429 -2.38 -40.75 0.56
C PRO A 429 -1.58 -40.54 1.84
N GLU A 430 -0.76 -39.49 1.88
CA GLU A 430 0.05 -39.09 3.03
C GLU A 430 -0.80 -38.77 4.26
N MET A 431 -1.96 -38.13 4.07
CA MET A 431 -2.84 -37.77 5.18
C MET A 431 -3.72 -38.92 5.68
N LEU A 432 -3.93 -39.94 4.83
CA LEU A 432 -4.64 -41.17 5.24
C LEU A 432 -3.70 -42.16 5.93
N ALA A 433 -2.39 -42.04 5.74
CA ALA A 433 -1.41 -42.91 6.38
C ALA A 433 -1.35 -42.74 7.91
N ASP A 434 -1.64 -41.54 8.40
CA ASP A 434 -1.64 -41.19 9.83
C ASP A 434 -2.93 -41.58 10.56
N ILE A 435 -3.98 -41.99 9.82
CA ILE A 435 -5.26 -42.41 10.40
C ILE A 435 -5.33 -43.94 10.40
N PRO A 436 -5.48 -44.60 11.57
CA PRO A 436 -5.62 -46.05 11.63
C PRO A 436 -6.81 -46.56 10.80
N GLU A 437 -6.62 -47.64 10.03
CA GLU A 437 -7.65 -48.21 9.14
C GLU A 437 -8.97 -48.53 9.87
N ALA A 438 -8.90 -48.92 11.16
CA ALA A 438 -10.08 -49.17 12.00
C ALA A 438 -10.91 -47.90 12.24
N GLN A 439 -10.24 -46.76 12.40
CA GLN A 439 -10.87 -45.46 12.59
C GLN A 439 -11.48 -44.95 11.29
N ILE A 440 -10.79 -45.12 10.15
CA ILE A 440 -11.33 -44.80 8.83
C ILE A 440 -12.62 -45.60 8.58
N LYS A 441 -12.69 -46.86 9.02
CA LYS A 441 -13.88 -47.70 8.84
C LYS A 441 -15.07 -47.22 9.66
N GLU A 442 -14.85 -46.71 10.88
CA GLU A 442 -15.89 -46.23 11.80
C GLU A 442 -16.39 -44.81 11.50
N MET A 443 -15.63 -44.00 10.76
CA MET A 443 -16.04 -42.65 10.36
C MET A 443 -17.26 -42.66 9.43
N ASP A 444 -18.20 -41.75 9.66
CA ASP A 444 -19.36 -41.51 8.82
C ASP A 444 -18.99 -40.74 7.54
N LEU A 445 -19.86 -40.82 6.53
CA LEU A 445 -19.62 -40.20 5.22
C LEU A 445 -19.58 -38.67 5.30
N GLU A 446 -20.27 -38.07 6.27
CA GLU A 446 -20.32 -36.63 6.47
C GLU A 446 -19.00 -36.07 7.04
N THR A 447 -18.36 -36.80 7.96
CA THR A 447 -17.02 -36.44 8.46
C THR A 447 -15.95 -36.61 7.39
N ILE A 448 -16.07 -37.61 6.51
CA ILE A 448 -15.12 -37.78 5.40
C ILE A 448 -15.31 -36.66 4.36
N ARG A 449 -16.56 -36.24 4.10
CA ARG A 449 -16.84 -35.09 3.24
C ARG A 449 -16.31 -33.78 3.79
N SER A 450 -16.44 -33.55 5.10
CA SER A 450 -15.90 -32.35 5.72
C SER A 450 -14.37 -32.32 5.69
N LEU A 451 -13.71 -33.48 5.85
CA LEU A 451 -12.27 -33.62 5.66
C LEU A 451 -11.84 -33.34 4.22
N THR A 452 -12.59 -33.80 3.22
CA THR A 452 -12.31 -33.46 1.81
C THR A 452 -12.54 -31.99 1.46
N GLN A 453 -13.42 -31.27 2.18
CA GLN A 453 -13.68 -29.84 1.96
C GLN A 453 -12.73 -28.92 2.74
N ALA A 454 -12.10 -29.44 3.79
CA ALA A 454 -11.09 -28.72 4.58
C ALA A 454 -9.70 -28.76 3.94
N LEU A 455 -9.49 -29.71 3.01
CA LEU A 455 -8.39 -29.76 2.04
C LEU A 455 -8.72 -28.86 0.85
#